data_AF-A0AAV4MNL2-F1
#
_entry.id   AF-A0AAV4MNL2-F1
#
_cell.length_a   1.000
_cell.length_b   1.000
_cell.length_c   1.000
_cell.angle_alpha   90.00
_cell.angle_beta   90.00
_cell.angle_gamma   90.00
#
_symmetry.space_group_name_H-M   'P 1'
#
loop_
_entity.id
_entity.type
_entity.pdbx_description
1 polymer ?
#
loop_
_entity_poly.entity_id
_entity_poly.type
_entity_poly.pdbx_seq_one_letter_code
_entity_poly.pdbx_strand_id
1 'polypeptide(L)'
;MLPTLMNNNDNSISSQCTGAMMKYIAGLTSVKVWAIRMLDATSKPPSGIFEGTLVDFGGFDQCLKVEFPKRNGDIEFRGKYCAIEAKPIMPPVPSNFSMARNSQAKPLDSIREEVKIAGTALNYLKFRLGVCVPSKCTLEDMQAIAKRASEVVKMDVKIPQCYVQETVAFKPIHVAVMTNRSDKNINKKTICKAVGQGKLASLAFVSI
;
A
#
# COMPACT_ATOMS: atom_id res chain seq x y z
N MET A 1 17.09 -0.72 14.14
CA MET A 1 15.91 -1.63 14.04
C MET A 1 15.60 -2.06 12.61
N LEU A 2 15.70 -1.20 11.59
CA LEU A 2 15.45 -1.60 10.20
C LEU A 2 16.38 -2.72 9.64
N PRO A 3 17.69 -2.76 9.97
CA PRO A 3 18.60 -3.78 9.44
C PRO A 3 18.26 -5.22 9.88
N THR A 4 17.68 -5.40 11.07
CA THR A 4 17.35 -6.74 11.60
C THR A 4 16.17 -7.37 10.86
N LEU A 5 15.27 -6.58 10.27
CA LEU A 5 14.18 -7.09 9.43
C LEU A 5 14.70 -7.67 8.10
N MET A 6 15.81 -7.12 7.61
CA MET A 6 16.44 -7.50 6.33
C MET A 6 17.53 -8.57 6.47
N ASN A 7 17.71 -9.17 7.65
CA ASN A 7 18.70 -10.22 7.84
C ASN A 7 18.26 -11.50 7.10
N ASN A 8 18.98 -11.86 6.04
CA ASN A 8 18.61 -12.91 5.08
C ASN A 8 19.19 -14.29 5.44
N ASN A 9 19.19 -14.66 6.72
CA ASN A 9 19.67 -15.99 7.12
C ASN A 9 18.76 -17.13 6.57
N ASP A 10 17.49 -16.82 6.28
CA ASP A 10 16.59 -17.67 5.52
C ASP A 10 16.29 -16.98 4.18
N ASN A 11 16.59 -17.66 3.04
CA ASN A 11 16.44 -17.23 1.63
C ASN A 11 14.99 -16.87 1.19
N SER A 12 14.23 -16.19 2.03
CA SER A 12 12.80 -15.89 1.85
C SER A 12 12.52 -14.56 1.16
N ILE A 13 13.52 -13.68 1.03
CA ILE A 13 13.39 -12.37 0.38
C ILE A 13 14.33 -12.34 -0.84
N SER A 14 13.80 -11.91 -1.98
CA SER A 14 14.56 -11.81 -3.22
C SER A 14 15.75 -10.85 -3.10
N SER A 15 16.84 -11.17 -3.81
CA SER A 15 18.04 -10.31 -3.88
C SER A 15 17.73 -8.95 -4.51
N GLN A 16 16.77 -8.92 -5.44
CA GLN A 16 16.31 -7.68 -6.08
C GLN A 16 15.57 -6.77 -5.09
N CYS A 17 14.66 -7.32 -4.27
CA CYS A 17 13.98 -6.56 -3.23
C CYS A 17 14.98 -6.04 -2.19
N THR A 18 15.88 -6.90 -1.71
CA THR A 18 16.91 -6.53 -0.73
C THR A 18 17.78 -5.40 -1.26
N GLY A 19 18.28 -5.51 -2.50
CA GLY A 19 19.09 -4.48 -3.13
C GLY A 19 18.36 -3.16 -3.32
N ALA A 20 17.10 -3.19 -3.76
CA ALA A 20 16.28 -1.99 -3.93
C ALA A 20 15.95 -1.32 -2.57
N MET A 21 15.70 -2.12 -1.53
CA MET A 21 15.43 -1.62 -0.19
C MET A 21 16.70 -1.01 0.44
N MET A 22 17.88 -1.60 0.23
CA MET A 22 19.16 -1.00 0.65
C MET A 22 19.41 0.34 -0.05
N LYS A 23 19.09 0.44 -1.35
CA LYS A 23 19.13 1.71 -2.07
C LYS A 23 18.14 2.72 -1.49
N TYR A 24 16.93 2.28 -1.13
CA TYR A 24 15.94 3.12 -0.47
C TYR A 24 16.48 3.69 0.85
N ILE A 25 17.04 2.85 1.72
CA ILE A 25 17.65 3.27 2.98
C ILE A 25 18.81 4.25 2.73
N ALA A 26 19.70 3.95 1.79
CA ALA A 26 20.80 4.85 1.42
C ALA A 26 20.30 6.19 0.85
N GLY A 27 19.16 6.17 0.14
CA GLY A 27 18.47 7.36 -0.35
C GLY A 27 17.92 8.20 0.80
N LEU A 28 17.38 7.58 1.84
CA LEU A 28 16.90 8.28 3.04
C LEU A 28 18.05 8.92 3.82
N THR A 29 19.15 8.20 4.04
CA THR A 29 20.33 8.75 4.74
C THR A 29 20.96 9.90 3.99
N SER A 30 20.90 9.87 2.65
CA SER A 30 21.39 10.94 1.78
C SER A 30 20.33 11.99 1.45
N VAL A 31 19.17 11.95 2.11
CA VAL A 31 18.04 12.89 1.97
C VAL A 31 17.63 13.11 0.49
N LYS A 32 17.58 12.03 -0.29
CA LYS A 32 17.19 12.11 -1.71
C LYS A 32 15.69 12.37 -1.83
N VAL A 33 15.31 13.27 -2.74
CA VAL A 33 13.91 13.68 -2.96
C VAL A 33 12.97 12.50 -3.18
N TRP A 34 13.34 11.55 -4.05
CA TRP A 34 12.52 10.36 -4.31
C TRP A 34 12.34 9.49 -3.06
N ALA A 35 13.38 9.34 -2.23
CA ALA A 35 13.33 8.52 -1.03
C ALA A 35 12.46 9.19 0.04
N ILE A 36 12.63 10.50 0.25
CA ILE A 36 11.79 11.27 1.17
C ILE A 36 10.32 11.25 0.71
N ARG A 37 10.05 11.33 -0.59
CA ARG A 37 8.69 11.20 -1.13
C ARG A 37 8.07 9.83 -0.89
N MET A 38 8.84 8.74 -0.96
CA MET A 38 8.34 7.40 -0.58
C MET A 38 8.03 7.32 0.91
N LEU A 39 8.90 7.88 1.75
CA LEU A 39 8.69 7.89 3.20
C LEU A 39 7.47 8.72 3.59
N ASP A 40 7.31 9.89 3.01
CA ASP A 40 6.17 10.76 3.26
C ASP A 40 4.84 10.17 2.74
N ALA A 41 4.90 9.39 1.66
CA ALA A 41 3.76 8.64 1.15
C ALA A 41 3.40 7.40 1.99
N THR A 42 4.25 6.99 2.94
CA THR A 42 3.96 5.89 3.86
C THR A 42 3.09 6.40 5.00
N SER A 43 2.13 5.57 5.43
CA SER A 43 1.25 5.90 6.56
C SER A 43 2.02 6.17 7.83
N LYS A 44 1.50 7.12 8.59
CA LYS A 44 1.99 7.48 9.92
C LYS A 44 1.09 6.81 10.96
N PRO A 45 1.51 6.73 12.23
CA PRO A 45 0.59 6.36 13.30
C PRO A 45 -0.62 7.30 13.26
N PRO A 46 -1.85 6.78 13.13
CA PRO A 46 -3.02 7.63 13.09
C PRO A 46 -3.09 8.46 14.37
N SER A 47 -3.48 9.73 14.24
CA SER A 47 -3.83 10.53 15.42
C SER A 47 -5.19 10.06 15.92
N GLY A 48 -5.41 10.10 17.23
CA GLY A 48 -6.70 9.72 17.78
C GLY A 48 -6.90 8.21 17.97
N ILE A 49 -5.82 7.44 18.18
CA ILE A 49 -5.91 5.96 18.35
C ILE A 49 -6.74 5.59 19.58
N PHE A 50 -6.60 6.32 20.68
CA PHE A 50 -7.37 6.07 21.91
C PHE A 50 -8.84 6.46 21.76
N GLU A 51 -9.13 7.30 20.77
CA GLU A 51 -10.44 7.76 20.34
C GLU A 51 -11.03 6.87 19.23
N GLY A 52 -10.32 5.81 18.82
CA GLY A 52 -10.80 4.79 17.87
C GLY A 52 -10.33 4.97 16.42
N THR A 53 -9.38 5.86 16.14
CA THR A 53 -8.82 6.04 14.79
C THR A 53 -7.75 4.98 14.51
N LEU A 54 -8.02 4.09 13.56
CA LEU A 54 -7.18 2.92 13.26
C LEU A 54 -6.74 2.84 11.80
N VAL A 55 -7.12 3.84 11.01
CA VAL A 55 -6.94 3.83 9.57
C VAL A 55 -6.13 5.06 9.17
N ASP A 56 -5.04 4.81 8.47
CA ASP A 56 -4.31 5.83 7.73
C ASP A 56 -3.78 5.18 6.46
N PHE A 57 -4.24 5.57 5.29
CA PHE A 57 -3.79 4.96 4.02
C PHE A 57 -2.51 5.59 3.48
N GLY A 58 -2.02 6.68 4.07
CA GLY A 58 -0.87 7.39 3.51
C GLY A 58 -1.15 7.94 2.10
N GLY A 59 -0.08 8.28 1.38
CA GLY A 59 -0.14 8.87 0.05
C GLY A 59 -0.15 7.82 -1.05
N PHE A 60 -1.32 7.22 -1.34
CA PHE A 60 -1.45 6.19 -2.39
C PHE A 60 -0.92 6.66 -3.75
N ASP A 61 -1.51 7.72 -4.32
CA ASP A 61 -1.13 8.24 -5.64
C ASP A 61 0.28 8.82 -5.65
N GLN A 62 0.71 9.41 -4.53
CA GLN A 62 2.05 9.95 -4.37
C GLN A 62 3.09 8.83 -4.46
N CYS A 63 2.86 7.71 -3.77
CA CYS A 63 3.75 6.56 -3.79
C CYS A 63 3.91 6.01 -5.22
N LEU A 64 2.80 5.81 -5.94
CA LEU A 64 2.82 5.22 -7.29
C LEU A 64 3.59 6.07 -8.31
N LYS A 65 3.60 7.40 -8.12
CA LYS A 65 4.28 8.36 -9.01
C LYS A 65 5.78 8.51 -8.70
N VAL A 66 6.30 7.93 -7.62
CA VAL A 66 7.73 8.04 -7.31
C VAL A 66 8.53 7.18 -8.29
N GLU A 67 9.57 7.78 -8.87
CA GLU A 67 10.51 7.12 -9.77
C GLU A 67 11.92 7.21 -9.20
N PHE A 68 12.63 6.09 -9.18
CA PHE A 68 14.05 6.04 -8.87
C PHE A 68 14.85 6.08 -10.18
N PRO A 69 15.66 7.11 -10.42
CA PRO A 69 16.48 7.21 -11.62
C PRO A 69 17.80 6.43 -11.49
N LYS A 70 18.21 5.79 -12.58
CA LYS A 70 19.57 5.31 -12.82
C LYS A 70 20.48 6.48 -13.21
N ARG A 71 21.80 6.25 -13.18
CA ARG A 71 22.82 7.23 -13.57
C ARG A 71 22.70 7.72 -15.03
N ASN A 72 22.13 6.89 -15.91
CA ASN A 72 21.94 7.20 -17.32
C ASN A 72 20.59 7.88 -17.64
N GLY A 73 19.78 8.21 -16.62
CA GLY A 73 18.47 8.84 -16.78
C GLY A 73 17.29 7.88 -16.90
N ASP A 74 17.54 6.57 -17.09
CA ASP A 74 16.47 5.56 -17.11
C ASP A 74 15.88 5.34 -15.70
N ILE A 75 14.64 4.86 -15.62
CA ILE A 75 14.02 4.49 -14.34
C ILE A 75 14.51 3.10 -13.92
N GLU A 76 15.09 2.98 -12.73
CA GLU A 76 15.51 1.67 -12.18
C GLU A 76 14.32 0.92 -11.56
N PHE A 77 13.53 1.64 -10.76
CA PHE A 77 12.31 1.14 -10.13
C PHE A 77 11.35 2.28 -9.81
N ARG A 78 10.08 1.94 -9.54
CA ARG A 78 9.04 2.87 -9.12
C ARG A 78 8.64 2.61 -7.66
N GLY A 79 7.89 3.53 -7.08
CA GLY A 79 7.15 3.25 -5.86
C GLY A 79 6.04 2.23 -6.10
N LYS A 80 5.86 1.33 -5.15
CA LYS A 80 4.80 0.33 -5.07
C LYS A 80 4.07 0.54 -3.75
N TYR A 81 2.77 0.73 -3.82
CA TYR A 81 1.94 0.87 -2.63
C TYR A 81 1.50 -0.50 -2.14
N CYS A 82 1.66 -0.82 -0.86
CA CYS A 82 1.12 -2.03 -0.26
C CYS A 82 0.16 -1.68 0.88
N ALA A 83 -1.03 -2.30 0.87
CA ALA A 83 -1.95 -2.21 1.99
C ALA A 83 -1.47 -3.13 3.11
N ILE A 84 -1.60 -2.68 4.35
CA ILE A 84 -1.24 -3.42 5.56
C ILE A 84 -2.48 -3.54 6.45
N GLU A 85 -2.73 -4.74 6.94
CA GLU A 85 -3.64 -4.98 8.06
C GLU A 85 -2.82 -5.45 9.26
N ALA A 86 -2.84 -4.71 10.36
CA ALA A 86 -2.14 -5.10 11.58
C ALA A 86 -3.14 -5.28 12.74
N LYS A 87 -3.00 -6.38 13.49
CA LYS A 87 -3.85 -6.68 14.65
C LYS A 87 -2.98 -6.99 15.85
N PRO A 88 -3.24 -6.42 17.03
CA PRO A 88 -2.44 -6.74 18.20
C PRO A 88 -2.55 -8.22 18.56
N ILE A 89 -1.41 -8.87 18.83
CA ILE A 89 -1.37 -10.25 19.32
C ILE A 89 -1.55 -10.16 20.84
N MET A 90 -2.79 -10.29 21.29
CA MET A 90 -3.15 -10.20 22.70
C MET A 90 -3.70 -11.53 23.21
N PRO A 91 -3.55 -11.82 24.52
CA PRO A 91 -4.17 -12.99 25.13
C PRO A 91 -5.70 -12.95 25.00
N PRO A 92 -6.36 -14.11 24.96
CA PRO A 92 -7.80 -14.20 24.79
C PRO A 92 -8.54 -13.43 25.88
N VAL A 93 -9.58 -12.71 25.46
CA VAL A 93 -10.48 -11.98 26.37
C VAL A 93 -11.14 -12.97 27.32
N PRO A 94 -11.13 -12.73 28.64
CA PRO A 94 -11.83 -13.62 29.58
C PRO A 94 -13.34 -13.60 29.28
N SER A 95 -13.97 -14.77 29.38
CA SER A 95 -15.36 -15.04 28.96
C SER A 95 -16.43 -14.19 29.66
N ASN A 96 -16.08 -13.51 30.74
CA ASN A 96 -16.95 -12.62 31.51
C ASN A 96 -16.88 -11.14 31.07
N PHE A 97 -16.07 -10.81 30.05
CA PHE A 97 -15.97 -9.45 29.53
C PHE A 97 -17.12 -9.14 28.57
N SER A 98 -17.92 -8.12 28.91
CA SER A 98 -18.96 -7.58 28.03
C SER A 98 -18.76 -6.07 27.93
N MET A 99 -18.51 -5.57 26.71
CA MET A 99 -18.48 -4.12 26.46
C MET A 99 -19.81 -3.45 26.85
N ALA A 100 -20.94 -4.17 26.70
CA ALA A 100 -22.27 -3.68 27.06
C ALA A 100 -22.54 -3.63 28.58
N ARG A 101 -21.77 -4.33 29.42
CA ARG A 101 -21.85 -4.21 30.89
C ARG A 101 -21.02 -3.05 31.44
N ASN A 102 -19.97 -2.63 30.72
CA ASN A 102 -19.05 -1.57 31.16
C ASN A 102 -19.45 -0.17 30.68
N SER A 103 -20.50 -0.02 29.87
CA SER A 103 -21.12 1.29 29.60
C SER A 103 -21.88 1.88 30.81
N GLN A 104 -22.03 1.12 31.90
CA GLN A 104 -22.43 1.61 33.23
C GLN A 104 -21.21 1.93 34.11
N ALA A 105 -20.15 2.49 33.53
CA ALA A 105 -18.95 2.81 34.28
C ALA A 105 -19.25 3.86 35.36
N LYS A 106 -18.97 3.47 36.61
CA LYS A 106 -18.50 4.39 37.66
C LYS A 106 -17.46 5.34 37.04
N PRO A 107 -17.34 6.59 37.54
CA PRO A 107 -16.37 7.52 37.00
C PRO A 107 -14.99 6.84 36.91
N LEU A 108 -14.37 6.92 35.73
CA LEU A 108 -13.06 6.33 35.45
C LEU A 108 -12.00 7.13 36.22
N ASP A 109 -11.95 6.91 37.52
CA ASP A 109 -11.07 7.64 38.44
C ASP A 109 -9.61 7.14 38.33
N SER A 110 -9.36 6.10 37.53
CA SER A 110 -8.05 5.48 37.34
C SER A 110 -7.78 5.12 35.87
N ILE A 111 -6.67 5.66 35.35
CA ILE A 111 -6.08 5.34 34.03
C ILE A 111 -5.97 3.82 33.81
N ARG A 112 -5.78 3.03 34.88
CA ARG A 112 -5.63 1.57 34.79
C ARG A 112 -6.90 0.86 34.33
N GLU A 113 -8.08 1.36 34.68
CA GLU A 113 -9.36 0.78 34.28
C GLU A 113 -9.73 1.18 32.86
N GLU A 114 -9.40 2.42 32.49
CA GLU A 114 -9.52 2.92 31.11
C GLU A 114 -8.63 2.12 30.16
N VAL A 115 -7.38 1.88 30.54
CA VAL A 115 -6.42 1.06 29.78
C VAL A 115 -6.85 -0.41 29.68
N LYS A 116 -7.55 -0.97 30.67
CA LYS A 116 -8.10 -2.34 30.57
C LYS A 116 -9.24 -2.42 29.56
N ILE A 117 -10.17 -1.46 29.58
CA ILE A 117 -11.32 -1.43 28.67
C ILE A 117 -10.85 -1.12 27.24
N ALA A 118 -10.01 -0.09 27.07
CA ALA A 118 -9.38 0.25 25.80
C ALA A 118 -8.47 -0.88 25.29
N GLY A 119 -7.71 -1.52 26.17
CA GLY A 119 -6.88 -2.69 25.86
C GLY A 119 -7.67 -3.88 25.35
N THR A 120 -8.88 -4.09 25.89
CA THR A 120 -9.76 -5.17 25.43
C THR A 120 -10.51 -4.81 24.15
N ALA A 121 -10.86 -3.53 23.96
CA ALA A 121 -11.36 -3.05 22.68
C ALA A 121 -10.32 -3.27 21.57
N LEU A 122 -9.03 -2.99 21.84
CA LEU A 122 -7.92 -3.22 20.93
C LEU A 122 -7.82 -4.66 20.39
N ASN A 123 -8.32 -5.67 21.11
CA ASN A 123 -8.38 -7.06 20.60
C ASN A 123 -9.26 -7.23 19.36
N TYR A 124 -10.27 -6.38 19.20
CA TYR A 124 -11.17 -6.37 18.04
C TYR A 124 -10.77 -5.32 17.00
N LEU A 125 -9.85 -4.43 17.34
CA LEU A 125 -9.40 -3.34 16.49
C LEU A 125 -8.34 -3.82 15.48
N LYS A 126 -8.53 -3.45 14.22
CA LYS A 126 -7.65 -3.80 13.10
C LYS A 126 -7.11 -2.49 12.53
N PHE A 127 -5.80 -2.31 12.58
CA PHE A 127 -5.15 -1.19 11.93
C PHE A 127 -5.12 -1.44 10.42
N ARG A 128 -5.53 -0.44 9.64
CA ARG A 128 -5.43 -0.46 8.18
C ARG A 128 -4.50 0.65 7.74
N LEU A 129 -3.32 0.26 7.27
CA LEU A 129 -2.23 1.16 6.93
C LEU A 129 -1.80 0.98 5.47
N GLY A 130 -1.03 1.94 4.96
CA GLY A 130 -0.40 1.92 3.65
C GLY A 130 1.11 2.12 3.76
N VAL A 131 1.89 1.36 2.98
CA VAL A 131 3.35 1.54 2.93
C VAL A 131 3.81 1.70 1.49
N CYS A 132 4.76 2.62 1.29
CA CYS A 132 5.43 2.77 0.01
C CYS A 132 6.76 2.02 0.00
N VAL A 133 6.88 1.04 -0.89
CA VAL A 133 8.07 0.19 -1.05
C VAL A 133 8.58 0.20 -2.49
N PRO A 134 9.80 -0.25 -2.77
CA PRO A 134 10.29 -0.37 -4.13
C PRO A 134 9.48 -1.39 -4.95
N SER A 135 9.23 -1.10 -6.23
CA SER A 135 8.52 -2.00 -7.15
C SER A 135 9.26 -3.31 -7.46
N LYS A 136 10.51 -3.45 -7.03
CA LYS A 136 11.31 -4.68 -7.16
C LYS A 136 10.96 -5.75 -6.12
N CYS A 137 10.29 -5.38 -5.04
CA CYS A 137 9.78 -6.35 -4.08
C CYS A 137 8.51 -6.99 -4.64
N THR A 138 8.34 -8.31 -4.50
CA THR A 138 7.09 -8.99 -4.87
C THR A 138 6.07 -8.94 -3.72
N LEU A 139 4.91 -9.58 -3.86
CA LEU A 139 3.97 -9.70 -2.75
C LEU A 139 4.51 -10.68 -1.69
N GLU A 140 5.14 -11.75 -2.14
CA GLU A 140 5.74 -12.81 -1.31
C GLU A 140 6.88 -12.26 -0.47
N ASP A 141 7.77 -11.45 -1.08
CA ASP A 141 8.84 -10.73 -0.36
C ASP A 141 8.25 -9.88 0.78
N MET A 142 7.17 -9.16 0.49
CA MET A 142 6.53 -8.28 1.45
C MET A 142 5.83 -9.08 2.57
N GLN A 143 5.21 -10.21 2.26
CA GLN A 143 4.62 -11.11 3.25
C GLN A 143 5.69 -11.73 4.16
N ALA A 144 6.86 -12.11 3.61
CA ALA A 144 7.99 -12.58 4.40
C ALA A 144 8.50 -11.51 5.36
N ILE A 145 8.61 -10.25 4.89
CA ILE A 145 8.97 -9.09 5.73
C ILE A 145 7.90 -8.86 6.81
N ALA A 146 6.62 -8.93 6.46
CA ALA A 146 5.51 -8.74 7.39
C ALA A 146 5.51 -9.76 8.53
N LYS A 147 5.82 -11.03 8.23
CA LYS A 147 5.95 -12.08 9.25
C LYS A 147 7.04 -11.75 10.27
N ARG A 148 8.20 -11.27 9.81
CA ARG A 148 9.29 -10.84 10.71
C ARG A 148 8.93 -9.59 11.50
N ALA A 149 8.31 -8.62 10.85
CA ALA A 149 7.84 -7.40 11.51
C ALA A 149 6.83 -7.73 12.62
N SER A 150 5.95 -8.71 12.38
CA SER A 150 4.93 -9.15 13.33
C SER A 150 5.50 -9.57 14.68
N GLU A 151 6.62 -10.30 14.67
CA GLU A 151 7.29 -10.78 15.89
C GLU A 151 7.91 -9.65 16.72
N VAL A 152 8.44 -8.64 16.02
CA VAL A 152 9.08 -7.46 16.62
C VAL A 152 8.04 -6.53 17.22
N VAL A 153 6.94 -6.28 16.50
CA VAL A 153 5.92 -5.31 16.92
C VAL A 153 4.77 -5.94 17.73
N LYS A 154 4.80 -7.26 17.95
CA LYS A 154 3.73 -8.02 18.66
C LYS A 154 2.34 -7.78 18.05
N MET A 155 2.28 -7.65 16.73
CA MET A 155 1.03 -7.57 15.96
C MET A 155 1.05 -8.62 14.85
N ASP A 156 -0.09 -9.24 14.55
CA ASP A 156 -0.29 -10.03 13.33
C ASP A 156 -0.41 -9.07 12.16
N VAL A 157 0.64 -8.97 11.35
CA VAL A 157 0.74 -8.07 10.19
C VAL A 157 0.51 -8.87 8.91
N LYS A 158 -0.49 -8.45 8.14
CA LYS A 158 -0.83 -9.03 6.83
C LYS A 158 -0.76 -7.98 5.74
N ILE A 159 -0.29 -8.40 4.57
CA ILE A 159 -0.24 -7.56 3.36
C ILE A 159 -1.17 -8.22 2.34
N PRO A 160 -2.45 -7.80 2.26
CA PRO A 160 -3.41 -8.42 1.37
C PRO A 160 -3.12 -8.12 -0.11
N GLN A 161 -2.62 -6.91 -0.42
CA GLN A 161 -2.35 -6.52 -1.80
C GLN A 161 -1.30 -5.41 -1.92
N CYS A 162 -0.69 -5.33 -3.10
CA CYS A 162 0.17 -4.23 -3.51
C CYS A 162 -0.18 -3.76 -4.94
N TYR A 163 0.06 -2.49 -5.22
CA TYR A 163 -0.24 -1.81 -6.48
C TYR A 163 1.00 -1.07 -7.00
N VAL A 164 1.21 -1.12 -8.30
CA VAL A 164 2.26 -0.37 -9.02
C VAL A 164 1.56 0.46 -10.10
N GLN A 165 2.14 1.61 -10.46
CA GLN A 165 1.66 2.39 -11.59
C GLN A 165 1.85 1.59 -12.89
N GLU A 166 0.75 1.14 -13.50
CA GLU A 166 0.77 0.52 -14.81
C GLU A 166 0.91 1.58 -15.90
N THR A 167 1.80 1.37 -16.86
CA THR A 167 1.80 2.16 -18.08
C THR A 167 0.65 1.70 -18.95
N VAL A 168 -0.40 2.52 -19.04
CA VAL A 168 -1.56 2.25 -19.90
C VAL A 168 -1.08 2.10 -21.34
N ALA A 169 -1.10 0.87 -21.84
CA ALA A 169 -0.80 0.60 -23.24
C ALA A 169 -2.06 0.91 -24.05
N PHE A 170 -1.99 1.93 -24.90
CA PHE A 170 -3.07 2.23 -25.84
C PHE A 170 -2.96 1.28 -27.03
N LYS A 171 -4.01 0.48 -27.26
CA LYS A 171 -4.13 -0.28 -28.51
C LYS A 171 -4.96 0.54 -29.51
N PRO A 172 -4.45 0.77 -30.73
CA PRO A 172 -5.26 1.39 -31.78
C PRO A 172 -6.38 0.44 -32.20
N ILE A 173 -7.62 0.94 -32.23
CA ILE A 173 -8.80 0.27 -32.78
C ILE A 173 -9.17 1.06 -34.04
N HIS A 174 -9.24 0.38 -35.18
CA HIS A 174 -9.78 0.97 -36.39
C HIS A 174 -11.29 0.72 -36.44
N VAL A 175 -12.09 1.81 -36.47
CA VAL A 175 -13.53 1.75 -36.68
C VAL A 175 -13.82 2.22 -38.10
N ALA A 176 -14.35 1.32 -38.92
CA ALA A 176 -14.87 1.66 -40.24
C ALA A 176 -16.38 1.91 -40.12
N VAL A 177 -16.81 3.14 -40.37
CA VAL A 177 -18.25 3.46 -40.43
C VAL A 177 -18.69 3.29 -41.88
N MET A 178 -19.49 2.25 -42.14
CA MET A 178 -20.15 2.09 -43.43
C MET A 178 -21.49 2.80 -43.39
N THR A 179 -21.59 3.97 -44.02
CA THR A 179 -22.88 4.64 -44.22
C THR A 179 -23.57 4.01 -45.42
N ASN A 180 -24.77 3.45 -45.21
CA ASN A 180 -25.58 2.91 -46.30
C ASN A 180 -26.29 4.05 -47.04
N ARG A 181 -25.53 4.75 -47.88
CA ARG A 181 -26.01 5.68 -48.91
C ARG A 181 -24.89 5.77 -49.93
N SER A 182 -25.23 5.84 -51.22
CA SER A 182 -24.41 5.61 -52.41
C SER A 182 -23.14 6.47 -52.60
N ASP A 183 -22.35 6.71 -51.56
CA ASP A 183 -21.05 7.38 -51.56
C ASP A 183 -19.96 6.38 -51.21
N LYS A 184 -19.08 6.10 -52.18
CA LYS A 184 -17.89 5.24 -52.06
C LYS A 184 -16.77 5.87 -51.22
N ASN A 185 -17.07 6.43 -50.04
CA ASN A 185 -16.05 6.98 -49.15
C ASN A 185 -16.07 6.31 -47.78
N ILE A 186 -15.16 5.35 -47.59
CA ILE A 186 -14.89 4.71 -46.31
C ILE A 186 -14.10 5.71 -45.44
N ASN A 187 -14.77 6.37 -44.51
CA ASN A 187 -14.09 7.13 -43.46
C ASN A 187 -13.55 6.17 -42.39
N LYS A 188 -12.24 5.91 -42.40
CA LYS A 188 -11.54 5.16 -41.35
C LYS A 188 -11.25 6.09 -40.18
N LYS A 189 -11.87 5.85 -39.03
CA LYS A 189 -11.47 6.52 -37.76
C LYS A 189 -10.62 5.58 -36.92
N THR A 190 -9.54 6.09 -36.35
CA THR A 190 -8.72 5.35 -35.39
C THR A 190 -9.08 5.81 -33.98
N ILE A 191 -9.55 4.90 -33.14
CA ILE A 191 -9.90 5.12 -31.74
C ILE A 191 -8.88 4.38 -30.89
N CYS A 192 -8.25 5.04 -29.93
CA CYS A 192 -7.33 4.38 -29.01
C CYS A 192 -8.08 3.86 -27.79
N LYS A 193 -7.93 2.57 -27.47
CA LYS A 193 -8.44 2.00 -26.22
C LYS A 193 -7.31 1.86 -25.21
N ALA A 194 -7.49 2.48 -24.05
CA ALA A 194 -6.65 2.24 -22.88
C ALA A 194 -6.81 0.79 -22.42
N VAL A 195 -5.71 0.04 -22.36
CA VAL A 195 -5.67 -1.30 -21.75
C VAL A 195 -4.84 -1.21 -20.47
N GLY A 196 -5.51 -1.34 -19.32
CA GLY A 196 -4.90 -1.46 -17.98
C GLY A 196 -5.71 -2.45 -17.13
N GLN A 197 -5.07 -3.12 -16.17
CA GLN A 197 -5.72 -4.06 -15.25
C GLN A 197 -6.46 -3.28 -14.16
N GLY A 198 -7.60 -2.70 -14.53
CA GLY A 198 -8.47 -1.99 -13.61
C GLY A 198 -9.65 -1.43 -14.38
N LYS A 199 -10.87 -1.78 -13.98
CA LYS A 199 -12.12 -1.44 -14.66
C LYS A 199 -12.38 0.07 -14.70
N LEU A 200 -11.76 0.79 -15.62
CA LEU A 200 -12.20 2.09 -16.12
C LEU A 200 -11.53 2.32 -17.48
N ALA A 201 -12.14 1.77 -18.53
CA ALA A 201 -11.76 2.08 -19.89
C ALA A 201 -12.31 3.47 -20.23
N SER A 202 -11.48 4.50 -20.20
CA SER A 202 -11.81 5.80 -20.76
C SER A 202 -11.49 5.79 -22.26
N LEU A 203 -12.51 6.03 -23.10
CA LEU A 203 -12.36 6.18 -24.54
C LEU A 203 -11.94 7.64 -24.82
N ALA A 204 -10.71 7.85 -25.28
CA ALA A 204 -10.26 9.14 -25.76
C ALA A 204 -10.33 9.17 -27.29
N PHE A 205 -11.09 10.10 -27.85
CA PHE A 205 -11.08 10.37 -29.28
C PHE A 205 -9.87 11.25 -29.61
N VAL A 206 -8.89 10.71 -30.32
CA VAL A 206 -7.84 11.50 -30.96
C VAL A 206 -8.27 11.71 -32.40
N SER A 207 -8.64 12.94 -32.76
CA SER A 207 -8.80 13.31 -34.17
C SER A 207 -7.43 13.73 -34.68
N ILE A 208 -6.93 13.03 -35.70
CA ILE A 208 -5.81 13.49 -36.55
C ILE A 208 -6.44 14.09 -37.80
#